data_AF-A0A4U9CWR6-F1
#
_entry.id   AF-A0A4U9CWR6-F1
#
_cell.length_a   1.000
_cell.length_b   1.000
_cell.length_c   1.000
_cell.angle_alpha   90.00
_cell.angle_beta   90.00
_cell.angle_gamma   90.00
#
_symmetry.space_group_name_H-M   'P 1'
#
loop_
_entity.id
_entity.type
_entity.pdbx_description
1 polymer ?
#
loop_
_entity_poly.entity_id
_entity_poly.type
_entity_poly.pdbx_seq_one_letter_code
_entity_poly.pdbx_strand_id
1 'polypeptide(L)' 'MPRIELVKQALHELGIKDSSELFYNPDYDLLIAHETSPELTGAARGVMTASGAVAVDTGYLPDVHRVTNISSEMT' A
#
# COMPACT_ATOMS: atom_id res chain seq x y z
N MET A 1 -17.69 10.23 20.48
CA MET A 1 -16.46 9.43 20.47
C MET A 1 -15.49 10.04 19.46
N PRO A 2 -14.17 10.06 19.75
CA PRO A 2 -13.16 10.52 18.80
C PRO A 2 -13.18 9.66 17.53
N ARG A 3 -12.89 10.26 16.36
CA ARG A 3 -12.89 9.54 15.07
C ARG A 3 -11.95 8.34 15.07
N ILE A 4 -10.81 8.44 15.76
CA ILE A 4 -9.82 7.36 15.85
C ILE A 4 -10.36 6.12 16.58
N GLU A 5 -11.24 6.29 17.57
CA GLU A 5 -11.83 5.16 18.31
C GLU A 5 -12.85 4.40 17.46
N LEU A 6 -13.55 5.09 16.56
CA LEU A 6 -14.42 4.43 15.57
C LEU A 6 -13.61 3.57 14.60
N VAL A 7 -12.43 4.04 14.19
CA VAL A 7 -11.53 3.28 13.30
C VAL A 7 -11.01 2.03 14.02
N LYS A 8 -10.57 2.16 15.28
CA LYS A 8 -10.13 1.00 16.07
C LYS A 8 -11.23 -0.04 16.23
N GLN A 9 -12.46 0.40 16.50
CA GLN A 9 -13.60 -0.50 16.58
C GLN A 9 -13.86 -1.23 15.26
N ALA A 10 -13.81 -0.53 14.12
CA ALA A 10 -13.97 -1.13 12.81
C ALA A 10 -12.84 -2.15 12.49
N LEU A 11 -11.59 -1.86 12.86
CA LEU A 11 -10.47 -2.81 12.73
C LEU A 11 -10.72 -4.08 13.57
N HIS A 12 -11.22 -3.93 14.80
CA HIS A 12 -11.55 -5.05 15.66
C HIS A 12 -12.67 -5.92 15.08
N GLU A 13 -13.69 -5.31 14.45
CA GLU A 13 -14.77 -6.00 13.75
C GLU A 13 -14.28 -6.78 12.51
N LEU A 14 -13.24 -6.29 11.82
CA LEU A 14 -12.54 -7.00 10.76
C LEU A 14 -11.61 -8.12 11.28
N GLY A 15 -11.49 -8.27 12.61
CA GLY A 15 -10.63 -9.28 13.25
C GLY A 15 -9.19 -8.83 13.47
N ILE A 16 -8.85 -7.56 13.23
CA ILE A 16 -7.52 -7.00 13.48
C ILE A 16 -7.50 -6.44 14.91
N LYS A 17 -6.86 -7.17 15.83
CA LYS A 17 -6.95 -6.89 17.28
C LYS A 17 -5.64 -6.44 17.93
N ASP A 18 -4.50 -6.90 17.42
CA ASP A 18 -3.19 -6.72 18.04
C ASP A 18 -2.26 -5.79 17.23
N SER A 19 -2.76 -4.61 16.83
CA SER A 19 -1.92 -3.60 16.17
C SER A 19 -1.06 -2.87 17.20
N SER A 20 0.27 -2.86 17.03
CA SER A 20 1.18 -2.11 17.90
C SER A 20 0.97 -0.59 17.80
N GLU A 21 0.76 -0.09 16.58
CA GLU A 21 0.61 1.34 16.29
C GLU A 21 -0.36 1.55 15.12
N LEU A 22 -1.10 2.67 15.15
CA LEU A 22 -2.07 3.05 14.12
C LEU A 22 -1.77 4.45 13.59
N PHE A 23 -1.30 4.50 12.34
CA PHE A 23 -1.09 5.75 11.60
C PHE A 23 -2.36 6.09 10.81
N TYR A 24 -3.15 7.05 11.29
CA TYR A 24 -4.41 7.46 10.66
C TYR A 24 -4.24 8.78 9.89
N ASN A 25 -4.47 8.72 8.56
CA ASN A 25 -4.26 9.84 7.65
C ASN A 25 -2.86 10.48 7.80
N PRO A 26 -1.78 9.68 7.61
CA PRO A 26 -0.42 10.18 7.69
C PRO A 26 -0.18 11.26 6.63
N ASP A 27 0.67 12.23 6.95
CA ASP A 27 1.14 13.22 5.99
C ASP A 27 2.26 12.66 5.10
N TYR A 28 2.65 13.44 4.08
CA TYR A 28 3.67 13.03 3.13
C TYR A 28 5.06 12.87 3.74
N ASP A 29 5.42 13.70 4.72
CA ASP A 29 6.74 13.64 5.35
C ASP A 29 6.90 12.34 6.15
N LEU A 30 5.85 11.96 6.89
CA LEU A 30 5.81 10.69 7.61
C LEU A 30 5.85 9.50 6.66
N LEU A 31 5.08 9.54 5.56
CA LEU A 31 5.10 8.49 4.54
C LEU A 31 6.49 8.30 3.94
N ILE A 32 7.15 9.39 3.51
CA ILE A 32 8.50 9.35 2.93
C ILE A 32 9.51 8.80 3.95
N ALA A 33 9.44 9.24 5.22
CA ALA A 33 10.33 8.75 6.26
C ALA A 33 10.17 7.24 6.51
N HIS A 34 8.93 6.75 6.50
CA HIS A 34 8.64 5.33 6.66
C HIS A 34 9.12 4.52 5.45
N GLU A 35 8.80 4.96 4.23
CA GLU A 35 9.15 4.26 2.98
C GLU A 35 10.66 4.21 2.71
N THR A 36 11.41 5.23 3.11
CA THR A 36 12.87 5.33 2.89
C THR A 36 13.73 4.83 4.05
N SER A 37 13.10 4.22 5.06
CA SER A 37 13.79 3.69 6.24
C SER A 37 14.88 2.67 5.85
N PRO A 38 16.09 2.77 6.42
CA PRO A 38 17.19 1.84 6.13
C PRO A 38 16.94 0.42 6.63
N GLU A 39 15.95 0.23 7.50
CA GLU A 39 15.55 -1.07 8.04
C GLU A 39 14.65 -1.87 7.08
N LEU A 40 14.07 -1.21 6.07
CA LEU A 40 13.20 -1.87 5.11
C LEU A 40 13.98 -2.69 4.08
N THR A 41 13.43 -3.84 3.72
CA THR A 41 14.03 -4.78 2.78
C THR A 41 13.01 -5.25 1.74
N GLY A 42 13.50 -5.73 0.59
CA GLY A 42 12.65 -6.20 -0.50
C GLY A 42 11.73 -5.11 -1.07
N ALA A 43 10.50 -5.51 -1.44
CA ALA A 43 9.54 -4.65 -2.12
C ALA A 43 8.96 -3.50 -1.26
N ALA A 44 9.18 -3.54 0.05
CA ALA A 44 8.74 -2.47 0.95
C ALA A 44 9.68 -1.26 0.94
N ARG A 45 10.93 -1.42 0.46
CA ARG A 45 11.93 -0.36 0.51
C ARG A 45 11.76 0.64 -0.64
N GLY A 46 11.54 1.90 -0.28
CA GLY A 46 11.61 3.05 -1.18
C GLY A 46 13.03 3.62 -1.30
N VAL A 47 13.34 4.16 -2.48
CA VAL A 47 14.60 4.88 -2.76
C VAL A 47 14.28 6.28 -3.26
N MET A 48 14.87 7.29 -2.62
CA MET A 48 14.77 8.67 -3.07
C MET A 48 15.53 8.85 -4.40
N THR A 49 14.82 9.29 -5.42
CA THR A 49 15.39 9.57 -6.74
C THR A 49 15.92 11.00 -6.83
N ALA A 50 16.71 11.30 -7.86
CA ALA A 50 17.27 12.64 -8.07
C ALA A 50 16.21 13.72 -8.32
N SER A 51 14.99 13.35 -8.73
CA SER A 51 13.87 14.27 -8.91
C SER A 51 13.13 14.59 -7.61
N GLY A 52 13.50 13.96 -6.49
CA GLY A 52 12.81 14.11 -5.21
C GLY A 52 11.58 13.23 -5.02
N ALA A 53 11.31 12.30 -5.96
CA ALA A 53 10.27 11.29 -5.81
C ALA A 53 10.82 10.01 -5.18
N VAL A 54 10.00 9.31 -4.39
CA VAL A 54 10.32 7.98 -3.86
C VAL A 54 9.92 6.92 -4.89
N ALA A 55 10.87 6.05 -5.26
CA ALA A 55 10.63 4.90 -6.15
C ALA A 55 10.65 3.59 -5.35
N VAL A 56 9.73 2.69 -5.63
CA VAL A 56 9.64 1.35 -5.03
C VAL A 56 9.75 0.28 -6.11
N ASP A 57 10.32 -0.88 -5.77
CA ASP A 57 10.39 -2.03 -6.67
C ASP A 57 9.40 -3.11 -6.20
N THR A 58 8.33 -3.32 -6.95
CA THR A 58 7.30 -4.31 -6.63
C THR A 58 7.64 -5.72 -7.14
N GLY A 59 8.82 -5.91 -7.72
CA GLY A 59 9.24 -7.17 -8.33
C GLY A 59 8.43 -7.50 -9.59
N TYR A 60 8.40 -8.79 -9.94
CA TYR A 60 7.65 -9.28 -11.10
C TYR A 60 6.15 -9.28 -10.82
N LEU A 61 5.40 -8.44 -11.53
CA LEU A 61 3.95 -8.57 -11.64
C LEU A 61 3.59 -9.30 -12.94
N PRO A 62 3.07 -10.54 -12.89
CA PRO A 62 2.46 -11.14 -14.06
C PRO A 62 1.25 -10.32 -14.48
N ASP A 63 1.08 -10.19 -15.80
CA ASP A 63 0.09 -9.37 -16.48
C ASP A 63 -1.20 -9.11 -15.68
N VAL A 64 -1.60 -7.84 -15.58
CA VAL A 64 -2.99 -7.49 -15.27
C VAL A 64 -3.85 -8.20 -16.31
N HIS A 65 -4.62 -9.21 -15.88
CA HIS A 65 -5.37 -10.08 -16.78
C HIS A 65 -6.12 -9.23 -17.81
N ARG A 66 -5.62 -9.17 -19.06
CA ARG A 66 -6.35 -8.57 -20.17
C ARG A 66 -7.47 -9.55 -20.50
N VAL A 67 -8.68 -9.25 -20.04
CA VAL A 67 -9.88 -9.92 -20.53
C VAL A 67 -10.08 -9.47 -21.98
N THR A 68 -9.53 -10.21 -22.93
CA THR A 68 -9.95 -10.12 -24.33
C THR A 68 -11.25 -10.92 -24.48
N ASN A 69 -12.38 -10.21 -24.59
CA ASN A 69 -13.61 -10.81 -25.08
C ASN A 69 -13.37 -11.30 -26.52
N ILE A 70 -13.20 -12.61 -26.69
CA ILE A 70 -13.34 -13.28 -27.99
C ILE A 70 -14.83 -13.57 -28.19
N SER A 71 -15.56 -12.60 -28.76
CA SER A 71 -16.83 -12.90 -29.41
C SER A 71 -16.51 -13.67 -30.71
N SER A 72 -16.81 -14.96 -30.71
CA SER A 72 -16.87 -15.76 -31.93
C SER A 72 -18.00 -15.20 -32.81
N GLU A 73 -17.65 -14.43 -33.83
CA GLU A 73 -18.55 -14.27 -34.97
C GLU A 73 -18.36 -15.49 -35.86
N MET A 74 -19.28 -16.43 -35.70
CA MET A 74 -19.61 -17.41 -36.74
C MET A 74 -19.96 -16.63 -38.01
N THR A 75 -19.19 -16.85 -39.06
CA THR A 75 -19.64 -16.71 -40.45
C THR A 75 -19.20 -17.95 -41.20
#